data_AF-A0A601R360-F1
#
_entry.id   AF-A0A601R360-F1
#
_cell.length_a   1.000
_cell.length_b   1.000
_cell.length_c   1.000
_cell.angle_alpha   90.00
_cell.angle_beta   90.00
_cell.angle_gamma   90.00
#
_symmetry.space_group_name_H-M   'P 1'
#
loop_
_entity.id
_entity.type
_entity.pdbx_description
1 polymer ?
#
loop_
_entity_poly.entity_id
_entity_poly.type
_entity_poly.pdbx_seq_one_letter_code
_entity_poly.pdbx_strand_id
1 'polypeptide(L)'
;NPSLEQGDIAVIFLDAGGYIYEYIHSLKSKVKQQLGWDSNISHETKSKQDGKLFISNINNAKGLEFPFVICFAMKLVKRANFRNALYTMMARSFLESHLVLNNDNENPAIPTILEGLNFLNENNYMDVRLPSDEEIQSQKDFIVLDESVSISQMVKSYCADKKSTPRLIAKITDRVERIIAEDDDADGEYIKGLIEIEYERNKKL
;
A
#
# COMPACT_ATOMS: atom_id res chain seq x y z
N ASN A 1 25.34 9.16 -6.92
CA ASN A 1 26.04 7.96 -7.45
C ASN A 1 26.41 8.17 -8.92
N PRO A 2 27.69 8.03 -9.30
CA PRO A 2 28.16 8.32 -10.66
C PRO A 2 27.71 7.32 -11.74
N SER A 3 27.17 6.15 -11.37
CA SER A 3 26.65 5.12 -12.29
C SER A 3 25.13 4.93 -12.21
N LEU A 4 24.40 5.90 -11.65
CA LEU A 4 22.95 5.80 -11.45
C LEU A 4 22.22 5.83 -12.79
N GLU A 5 21.44 4.81 -13.09
CA GLU A 5 20.54 4.76 -14.23
C GLU A 5 19.07 4.93 -13.79
N GLN A 6 18.21 5.39 -14.71
CA GLN A 6 16.78 5.57 -14.41
C GLN A 6 16.09 4.27 -13.95
N GLY A 7 16.56 3.10 -14.43
CA GLY A 7 16.03 1.78 -14.04
C GLY A 7 16.39 1.32 -12.62
N ASP A 8 17.33 2.02 -11.96
CA ASP A 8 17.78 1.69 -10.61
C ASP A 8 16.85 2.26 -9.52
N ILE A 9 15.91 3.12 -9.92
CA ILE A 9 15.08 3.90 -8.99
C ILE A 9 13.64 3.43 -9.07
N ALA A 10 13.06 3.19 -7.88
CA ALA A 10 11.63 3.00 -7.71
C ALA A 10 11.02 4.13 -6.87
N VAL A 11 9.93 4.72 -7.35
CA VAL A 11 9.07 5.60 -6.57
C VAL A 11 7.79 4.85 -6.18
N ILE A 12 7.54 4.72 -4.89
CA ILE A 12 6.43 3.93 -4.35
C ILE A 12 5.52 4.82 -3.50
N PHE A 13 4.25 4.91 -3.87
CA PHE A 13 3.24 5.61 -3.09
C PHE A 13 2.68 4.68 -2.01
N LEU A 14 2.78 5.09 -0.74
CA LEU A 14 2.38 4.30 0.43
C LEU A 14 0.91 4.50 0.84
N ASP A 15 0.26 5.54 0.34
CA ASP A 15 -1.15 5.77 0.61
C ASP A 15 -2.02 4.86 -0.27
N ALA A 16 -3.32 4.79 0.05
CA ALA A 16 -4.32 4.06 -0.76
C ALA A 16 -5.38 5.00 -1.38
N GLY A 17 -5.16 6.31 -1.33
CA GLY A 17 -6.13 7.30 -1.84
C GLY A 17 -6.11 7.43 -3.36
N GLY A 18 -7.28 7.63 -3.99
CA GLY A 18 -7.39 7.78 -5.45
C GLY A 18 -6.58 8.94 -6.06
N TYR A 19 -6.20 9.96 -5.27
CA TYR A 19 -5.32 11.04 -5.75
C TYR A 19 -3.99 10.51 -6.28
N ILE A 20 -3.51 9.36 -5.80
CA ILE A 20 -2.22 8.78 -6.19
C ILE A 20 -2.12 8.63 -7.70
N TYR A 21 -3.19 8.24 -8.39
CA TYR A 21 -3.19 8.07 -9.83
C TYR A 21 -2.89 9.39 -10.57
N GLU A 22 -3.46 10.51 -10.10
CA GLU A 22 -3.19 11.85 -10.64
C GLU A 22 -1.75 12.29 -10.37
N TYR A 23 -1.25 12.02 -9.16
CA TYR A 23 0.13 12.36 -8.78
C TYR A 23 1.16 11.51 -9.53
N ILE A 24 0.90 10.23 -9.76
CA ILE A 24 1.74 9.35 -10.60
C ILE A 24 1.84 9.93 -12.01
N HIS A 25 0.70 10.32 -12.60
CA HIS A 25 0.70 10.90 -13.94
C HIS A 25 1.45 12.24 -14.00
N SER A 26 1.23 13.11 -13.01
CA SER A 26 1.95 14.37 -12.88
C SER A 26 3.46 14.16 -12.71
N LEU A 27 3.86 13.19 -11.88
CA LEU A 27 5.26 12.84 -11.64
C LEU A 27 5.92 12.32 -12.91
N LYS A 28 5.29 11.38 -13.63
CA LYS A 28 5.77 10.89 -14.93
C LYS A 28 6.02 12.02 -15.91
N SER A 29 5.07 12.95 -16.02
CA SER A 29 5.21 14.13 -16.90
C SER A 29 6.39 15.02 -16.50
N LYS A 30 6.52 15.35 -15.20
CA LYS A 30 7.60 16.19 -14.68
C LYS A 30 8.97 15.54 -14.84
N VAL A 31 9.08 14.24 -14.53
CA VAL A 31 10.32 13.47 -14.72
C VAL A 31 10.73 13.48 -16.19
N LYS A 32 9.79 13.25 -17.11
CA LYS A 32 10.09 13.30 -18.54
C LYS A 32 10.55 14.70 -18.97
N GLN A 33 9.88 15.74 -18.51
CA GLN A 33 10.19 17.12 -18.90
C GLN A 33 11.54 17.61 -18.34
N GLN A 34 11.84 17.26 -17.08
CA GLN A 34 13.00 17.81 -16.37
C GLN A 34 14.25 16.94 -16.54
N LEU A 35 14.09 15.62 -16.62
CA LEU A 35 15.20 14.66 -16.66
C LEU A 35 15.29 13.91 -18.00
N GLY A 36 14.28 13.99 -18.86
CA GLY A 36 14.22 13.25 -20.12
C GLY A 36 13.89 11.76 -19.96
N TRP A 37 13.73 11.29 -18.73
CA TRP A 37 13.57 9.88 -18.37
C TRP A 37 12.19 9.33 -18.72
N ASP A 38 12.15 8.08 -19.14
CA ASP A 38 10.91 7.34 -19.36
C ASP A 38 10.53 6.59 -18.08
N SER A 39 9.23 6.54 -17.78
CA SER A 39 8.72 5.87 -16.59
C SER A 39 7.86 4.67 -16.94
N ASN A 40 8.03 3.59 -16.20
CA ASN A 40 7.18 2.42 -16.18
C ASN A 40 6.19 2.55 -15.01
N ILE A 41 4.89 2.66 -15.30
CA ILE A 41 3.84 2.66 -14.28
C ILE A 41 3.32 1.23 -14.15
N SER A 42 3.54 0.60 -13.01
CA SER A 42 3.28 -0.83 -12.82
C SER A 42 1.82 -1.26 -13.02
N HIS A 43 0.85 -0.36 -12.78
CA HIS A 43 -0.57 -0.63 -13.01
C HIS A 43 -0.91 -0.66 -14.52
N GLU A 44 -0.08 -0.05 -15.37
CA GLU A 44 -0.27 -0.05 -16.84
C GLU A 44 0.44 -1.25 -17.48
N THR A 45 1.58 -1.66 -16.92
CA THR A 45 2.43 -2.72 -17.45
C THR A 45 2.86 -3.62 -16.31
N LYS A 46 2.26 -4.83 -16.24
CA LYS A 46 2.50 -5.88 -15.22
C LYS A 46 3.93 -6.46 -15.22
N SER A 47 4.91 -5.76 -15.79
CA SER A 47 6.31 -6.18 -15.85
C SER A 47 7.26 -4.98 -15.72
N LYS A 48 8.44 -5.24 -15.12
CA LYS A 48 9.55 -4.28 -15.09
C LYS A 48 10.03 -4.08 -16.53
N GLN A 49 9.97 -2.84 -17.01
CA GLN A 49 10.64 -2.46 -18.26
C GLN A 49 12.04 -1.98 -17.92
N ASP A 50 13.04 -2.72 -18.39
CA ASP A 50 14.44 -2.40 -18.15
C ASP A 50 14.79 -1.00 -18.65
N GLY A 51 15.62 -0.31 -17.87
CA GLY A 51 16.08 1.03 -18.19
C GLY A 51 15.00 2.12 -18.11
N LYS A 52 13.93 1.95 -17.32
CA LYS A 52 12.93 3.01 -17.06
C LYS A 52 12.70 3.22 -15.56
N LEU A 53 12.42 4.46 -15.17
CA LEU A 53 12.02 4.79 -13.79
C LEU A 53 10.77 4.00 -13.40
N PHE A 54 10.83 3.27 -12.30
CA PHE A 54 9.67 2.52 -11.82
C PHE A 54 8.80 3.40 -10.92
N ILE A 55 7.50 3.50 -11.21
CA ILE A 55 6.52 4.22 -10.38
C ILE A 55 5.35 3.29 -10.07
N SER A 56 5.01 3.15 -8.79
CA SER A 56 4.04 2.15 -8.34
C SER A 56 3.33 2.52 -7.03
N ASN A 57 2.30 1.75 -6.69
CA ASN A 57 1.70 1.69 -5.35
C ASN A 57 2.23 0.45 -4.59
N ILE A 58 1.85 0.29 -3.32
CA ILE A 58 2.30 -0.84 -2.48
C ILE A 58 2.00 -2.21 -3.11
N ASN A 59 0.80 -2.37 -3.67
CA ASN A 59 0.30 -3.65 -4.16
C ASN A 59 1.16 -4.17 -5.32
N ASN A 60 1.47 -3.29 -6.27
CA ASN A 60 2.17 -3.64 -7.49
C ASN A 60 3.70 -3.66 -7.37
N ALA A 61 4.26 -3.16 -6.27
CA ALA A 61 5.69 -3.22 -6.02
C ALA A 61 6.13 -4.58 -5.42
N LYS A 62 5.19 -5.45 -4.98
CA LYS A 62 5.49 -6.64 -4.17
C LYS A 62 6.35 -7.67 -4.90
N GLY A 63 7.46 -8.06 -4.27
CA GLY A 63 8.42 -9.01 -4.84
C GLY A 63 9.44 -8.39 -5.81
N LEU A 64 9.43 -7.07 -5.98
CA LEU A 64 10.43 -6.34 -6.76
C LEU A 64 11.41 -5.64 -5.83
N GLU A 65 12.68 -5.66 -6.20
CA GLU A 65 13.75 -5.01 -5.45
C GLU A 65 14.55 -4.07 -6.36
N PHE A 66 15.06 -3.00 -5.78
CA PHE A 66 15.69 -1.90 -6.52
C PHE A 66 16.93 -1.39 -5.76
N PRO A 67 17.97 -0.90 -6.44
CA PRO A 67 19.07 -0.22 -5.78
C PRO A 67 18.60 0.96 -4.93
N PHE A 68 17.72 1.82 -5.47
CA PHE A 68 17.19 3.00 -4.79
C PHE A 68 15.66 2.94 -4.70
N VAL A 69 15.12 3.16 -3.50
CA VAL A 69 13.67 3.23 -3.29
C VAL A 69 13.30 4.58 -2.67
N ILE A 70 12.34 5.28 -3.28
CA ILE A 70 11.75 6.51 -2.77
C ILE A 70 10.30 6.22 -2.41
N CYS A 71 9.99 6.11 -1.13
CA CYS A 71 8.64 6.00 -0.64
C CYS A 71 8.02 7.39 -0.47
N PHE A 72 6.81 7.59 -0.98
CA PHE A 72 6.04 8.81 -0.78
C PHE A 72 4.80 8.53 0.06
N ALA A 73 4.55 9.36 1.07
CA ALA A 73 3.31 9.35 1.82
C ALA A 73 2.84 10.79 2.13
N MET A 74 1.52 11.00 2.19
CA MET A 74 0.96 12.28 2.61
C MET A 74 1.15 12.52 4.11
N LYS A 75 1.07 11.45 4.92
CA LYS A 75 1.24 11.53 6.37
C LYS A 75 1.62 10.17 6.96
N LEU A 76 2.27 10.18 8.11
CA LEU A 76 2.50 8.95 8.87
C LEU A 76 1.25 8.57 9.69
N VAL A 77 0.68 7.41 9.40
CA VAL A 77 -0.53 6.94 10.08
C VAL A 77 -0.22 5.77 11.01
N LYS A 78 -0.71 5.82 12.25
CA LYS A 78 -0.60 4.74 13.24
C LYS A 78 -1.60 3.59 12.97
N ARG A 79 -1.57 3.03 11.76
CA ARG A 79 -2.34 1.83 11.35
C ARG A 79 -1.37 0.70 11.01
N ALA A 80 -1.68 -0.53 11.39
CA ALA A 80 -0.78 -1.67 11.18
C ALA A 80 -0.52 -1.93 9.70
N ASN A 81 -1.54 -1.93 8.83
CA ASN A 81 -1.37 -2.02 7.38
C ASN A 81 -0.42 -0.97 6.78
N PHE A 82 -0.52 0.30 7.21
CA PHE A 82 0.39 1.36 6.73
C PHE A 82 1.83 1.13 7.22
N ARG A 83 2.02 0.74 8.48
CA ARG A 83 3.35 0.41 9.02
C ARG A 83 3.98 -0.79 8.30
N ASN A 84 3.20 -1.84 8.05
CA ASN A 84 3.64 -3.02 7.33
C ASN A 84 4.07 -2.65 5.91
N ALA A 85 3.29 -1.81 5.23
CA ALA A 85 3.65 -1.29 3.91
C ALA A 85 4.94 -0.48 3.96
N LEU A 86 5.05 0.50 4.86
CA LEU A 86 6.23 1.33 5.03
C LEU A 86 7.49 0.48 5.27
N TYR A 87 7.44 -0.44 6.24
CA TYR A 87 8.54 -1.36 6.53
C TYR A 87 8.93 -2.18 5.30
N THR A 88 7.95 -2.79 4.65
CA THR A 88 8.18 -3.68 3.51
C THR A 88 8.73 -2.92 2.31
N MET A 89 8.25 -1.71 2.02
CA MET A 89 8.71 -0.94 0.87
C MET A 89 10.10 -0.36 1.11
N MET A 90 10.38 0.19 2.30
CA MET A 90 11.69 0.76 2.62
C MET A 90 12.80 -0.30 2.60
N ALA A 91 12.49 -1.53 3.04
CA ALA A 91 13.44 -2.64 3.02
C ALA A 91 13.72 -3.25 1.64
N ARG A 92 13.04 -2.79 0.57
CA ARG A 92 13.28 -3.25 -0.81
C ARG A 92 14.42 -2.55 -1.53
N SER A 93 15.04 -1.59 -0.86
CA SER A 93 16.28 -1.01 -1.34
C SER A 93 17.46 -1.83 -0.88
N PHE A 94 18.38 -2.13 -1.80
CA PHE A 94 19.66 -2.74 -1.45
C PHE A 94 20.77 -1.73 -1.13
N LEU A 95 20.63 -0.46 -1.53
CA LEU A 95 21.65 0.57 -1.29
C LEU A 95 21.13 1.71 -0.41
N GLU A 96 20.03 2.35 -0.80
CA GLU A 96 19.50 3.51 -0.09
C GLU A 96 17.98 3.67 -0.29
N SER A 97 17.28 3.91 0.82
CA SER A 97 15.85 4.20 0.84
C SER A 97 15.58 5.62 1.34
N HIS A 98 14.65 6.29 0.69
CA HIS A 98 14.21 7.64 1.05
C HIS A 98 12.73 7.62 1.36
N LEU A 99 12.33 8.31 2.43
CA LEU A 99 10.94 8.57 2.76
C LEU A 99 10.64 10.05 2.56
N VAL A 100 9.75 10.36 1.62
CA VAL A 100 9.27 11.70 1.34
C VAL A 100 7.86 11.83 1.91
N LEU A 101 7.68 12.82 2.78
CA LEU A 101 6.40 13.14 3.37
C LEU A 101 5.88 14.45 2.77
N ASN A 102 4.58 14.54 2.51
CA ASN A 102 3.94 15.87 2.40
C ASN A 102 4.06 16.56 3.77
N ASN A 103 3.96 17.89 3.83
CA ASN A 103 4.27 18.74 4.98
C ASN A 103 3.48 18.35 6.27
N ASP A 104 3.93 17.27 6.92
CA ASP A 104 3.29 16.56 8.03
C ASP A 104 3.86 17.05 9.37
N ASN A 105 4.17 18.35 9.45
CA ASN A 105 4.82 18.96 10.60
C ASN A 105 3.98 18.87 11.89
N GLU A 106 2.67 18.67 11.75
CA GLU A 106 1.74 18.51 12.87
C GLU A 106 1.74 17.08 13.43
N ASN A 107 2.41 16.12 12.76
CA ASN A 107 2.40 14.75 13.20
C ASN A 107 3.27 14.55 14.44
N PRO A 108 2.70 14.09 15.56
CA PRO A 108 3.43 13.94 16.81
C PRO A 108 4.56 12.92 16.74
N ALA A 109 4.58 12.04 15.72
CA ALA A 109 5.66 11.08 15.54
C ALA A 109 6.93 11.70 14.94
N ILE A 110 6.84 12.82 14.21
CA ILE A 110 7.98 13.40 13.48
C ILE A 110 9.11 13.83 14.42
N PRO A 111 8.86 14.56 15.53
CA PRO A 111 9.94 14.92 16.46
C PRO A 111 10.67 13.69 17.01
N THR A 112 9.93 12.63 17.36
CA THR A 112 10.50 11.37 17.89
C THR A 112 11.35 10.64 16.85
N ILE A 113 10.90 10.63 15.58
CA ILE A 113 11.66 10.03 14.48
C ILE A 113 12.96 10.80 14.25
N LEU A 114 12.90 12.14 14.23
CA LEU A 114 14.08 12.99 14.03
C LEU A 114 15.09 12.85 15.18
N GLU A 115 14.62 12.78 16.43
CA GLU A 115 15.46 12.52 17.59
C GLU A 115 16.18 11.17 17.49
N GLY A 116 15.44 10.10 17.15
CA GLY A 116 16.01 8.78 16.95
C GLY A 116 17.01 8.72 15.79
N LEU A 117 16.73 9.43 14.69
CA LEU A 117 17.65 9.53 13.55
C LEU A 117 18.94 10.28 13.91
N ASN A 118 18.84 11.38 14.66
CA ASN A 118 20.02 12.11 15.14
C ASN A 118 20.87 11.23 16.05
N PHE A 119 20.24 10.54 17.01
CA PHE A 119 20.92 9.60 17.88
C PHE A 119 21.63 8.49 17.10
N LEU A 120 20.96 7.90 16.12
CA LEU A 120 21.52 6.84 15.28
C LEU A 120 22.75 7.34 14.50
N ASN A 121 22.67 8.53 13.92
CA ASN A 121 23.78 9.13 13.16
C ASN A 121 24.99 9.45 14.03
N GLU A 122 24.78 9.82 15.30
CA GLU A 122 25.86 10.14 16.24
C GLU A 122 26.50 8.88 16.85
N ASN A 123 25.69 7.85 17.15
CA ASN A 123 26.09 6.71 17.97
C ASN A 123 26.27 5.41 17.17
N ASN A 124 25.82 5.35 15.91
CA ASN A 124 25.81 4.16 15.05
C ASN A 124 25.04 2.95 15.61
N TYR A 125 24.08 3.17 16.50
CA TYR A 125 23.13 2.14 16.96
C TYR A 125 21.75 2.74 17.25
N MET A 126 20.74 1.87 17.30
CA MET A 126 19.38 2.24 17.70
C MET A 126 19.20 2.04 19.20
N ASP A 127 18.77 3.09 19.91
CA ASP A 127 18.29 2.98 21.29
C ASP A 127 16.76 2.88 21.28
N VAL A 128 16.25 1.66 21.47
CA VAL A 128 14.82 1.36 21.40
C VAL A 128 14.37 0.64 22.67
N ARG A 129 13.21 1.07 23.20
CA ARG A 129 12.59 0.41 24.34
C ARG A 129 12.03 -0.94 23.92
N LEU A 130 12.37 -1.99 24.67
CA LEU A 130 11.70 -3.28 24.56
C LEU A 130 10.22 -3.14 24.98
N PRO A 131 9.25 -3.60 24.16
CA PRO A 131 7.85 -3.64 24.56
C PRO A 131 7.64 -4.48 25.83
N SER A 132 6.65 -4.14 26.65
CA SER A 132 6.26 -4.95 27.81
C SER A 132 5.45 -6.17 27.39
N ASP A 133 5.34 -7.17 28.27
CA ASP A 133 4.54 -8.38 28.01
C ASP A 133 3.07 -8.06 27.70
N GLU A 134 2.49 -7.07 28.39
CA GLU A 134 1.12 -6.59 28.14
C GLU A 134 0.97 -5.98 26.74
N GLU A 135 1.94 -5.17 26.31
CA GLU A 135 1.95 -4.59 24.97
C GLU A 135 2.14 -5.64 23.89
N ILE A 136 2.97 -6.66 24.13
CA ILE A 136 3.17 -7.79 23.23
C ILE A 136 1.86 -8.57 23.09
N GLN A 137 1.15 -8.83 24.19
CA GLN A 137 -0.12 -9.54 24.15
C GLN A 137 -1.19 -8.74 23.41
N SER A 138 -1.30 -7.44 23.69
CA SER A 138 -2.24 -6.54 22.99
C SER A 138 -1.96 -6.46 21.47
N GLN A 139 -0.69 -6.50 21.06
CA GLN A 139 -0.32 -6.54 19.64
C GLN A 139 -0.75 -7.83 18.96
N LYS A 140 -0.64 -8.99 19.62
CA LYS A 140 -1.12 -10.28 19.09
C LYS A 140 -2.63 -10.24 18.86
N ASP A 141 -3.38 -9.68 19.81
CA ASP A 141 -4.84 -9.56 19.70
C ASP A 141 -5.23 -8.60 18.56
N PHE A 142 -4.46 -7.52 18.33
CA PHE A 142 -4.69 -6.58 17.23
C PHE A 142 -4.38 -7.18 15.86
N ILE A 143 -3.35 -8.03 15.74
CA ILE A 143 -3.02 -8.74 14.49
C ILE A 143 -4.18 -9.62 14.03
N VAL A 144 -4.86 -10.30 14.96
CA VAL A 144 -6.05 -11.12 14.66
C VAL A 144 -7.23 -10.27 14.18
N LEU A 145 -7.34 -9.02 14.63
CA LEU A 145 -8.41 -8.10 14.24
C LEU A 145 -8.15 -7.38 12.90
N ASP A 146 -6.88 -7.21 12.49
CA ASP A 146 -6.48 -6.56 11.23
C ASP A 146 -6.34 -7.55 10.05
N GLU A 147 -6.58 -8.86 10.28
CA GLU A 147 -6.88 -9.78 9.18
C GLU A 147 -8.06 -9.21 8.39
N SER A 148 -7.83 -8.89 7.12
CA SER A 148 -8.82 -8.25 6.27
C SER A 148 -10.12 -9.06 6.31
N VAL A 149 -11.21 -8.38 6.64
CA VAL A 149 -12.56 -8.96 6.63
C VAL A 149 -12.73 -9.68 5.29
N SER A 150 -12.82 -11.01 5.35
CA SER A 150 -12.88 -11.85 4.15
C SER A 150 -13.99 -11.37 3.21
N ILE A 151 -13.85 -11.61 1.91
CA ILE A 151 -14.91 -11.31 0.92
C ILE A 151 -16.25 -11.89 1.37
N SER A 152 -16.24 -13.12 1.91
CA SER A 152 -17.40 -13.75 2.53
C SER A 152 -18.04 -12.91 3.65
N GLN A 153 -17.25 -12.32 4.55
CA GLN A 153 -17.76 -11.46 5.62
C GLN A 153 -18.27 -10.11 5.07
N MET A 154 -17.62 -9.51 4.07
CA MET A 154 -18.11 -8.29 3.42
C MET A 154 -19.44 -8.50 2.70
N VAL A 155 -19.62 -9.63 2.02
CA VAL A 155 -20.89 -9.99 1.37
C VAL A 155 -21.98 -10.22 2.43
N LYS A 156 -21.65 -10.92 3.52
CA LYS A 156 -22.59 -11.18 4.62
C LYS A 156 -23.03 -9.89 5.31
N SER A 157 -22.12 -8.95 5.57
CA SER A 157 -22.46 -7.67 6.20
C SER A 157 -23.34 -6.82 5.30
N TYR A 158 -23.03 -6.74 3.99
CA TYR A 158 -23.86 -6.03 3.02
C TYR A 158 -25.28 -6.63 2.87
N CYS A 159 -25.41 -7.95 3.01
CA CYS A 159 -26.69 -8.66 2.88
C CYS A 159 -27.50 -8.73 4.19
N ALA A 160 -26.88 -8.45 5.35
CA ALA A 160 -27.49 -8.60 6.67
C ALA A 160 -28.79 -7.79 6.81
N ASP A 161 -28.79 -6.55 6.33
CA ASP A 161 -29.93 -5.64 6.43
C ASP A 161 -30.99 -5.85 5.33
N LYS A 162 -30.72 -6.73 4.35
CA LYS A 162 -31.51 -6.86 3.11
C LYS A 162 -32.35 -8.13 3.03
N LYS A 163 -32.47 -8.90 4.12
CA LYS A 163 -33.23 -10.17 4.20
C LYS A 163 -32.87 -11.18 3.10
N SER A 164 -31.60 -11.23 2.72
CA SER A 164 -31.12 -12.08 1.63
C SER A 164 -31.11 -13.56 2.03
N THR A 165 -31.42 -14.45 1.08
CA THR A 165 -31.38 -15.89 1.33
C THR A 165 -29.93 -16.40 1.43
N PRO A 166 -29.64 -17.48 2.18
CA PRO A 166 -28.31 -18.08 2.21
C PRO A 166 -27.77 -18.46 0.82
N ARG A 167 -28.67 -18.85 -0.09
CA ARG A 167 -28.35 -19.18 -1.48
C ARG A 167 -27.89 -17.95 -2.28
N LEU A 168 -28.53 -16.80 -2.08
CA LEU A 168 -28.13 -15.54 -2.70
C LEU A 168 -26.76 -15.08 -2.18
N ILE A 169 -26.54 -15.16 -0.86
CA ILE A 169 -25.26 -14.80 -0.22
C ILE A 169 -24.12 -15.66 -0.78
N ALA A 170 -24.31 -16.99 -0.85
CA ALA A 170 -23.31 -17.90 -1.40
C ALA A 170 -23.00 -17.60 -2.88
N LYS A 171 -24.02 -17.30 -3.68
CA LYS A 171 -23.88 -16.99 -5.10
C LYS A 171 -23.13 -15.69 -5.36
N ILE A 172 -23.40 -14.66 -4.55
CA ILE A 172 -22.68 -13.37 -4.65
C ILE A 172 -21.23 -13.57 -4.21
N THR A 173 -21.00 -14.27 -3.09
CA THR A 173 -19.65 -14.56 -2.57
C THR A 173 -18.79 -15.24 -3.63
N ASP A 174 -19.28 -16.35 -4.20
CA ASP A 174 -18.55 -17.14 -5.20
C ASP A 174 -18.28 -16.37 -6.52
N ARG A 175 -19.15 -15.43 -6.89
CA ARG A 175 -18.92 -14.57 -8.06
C ARG A 175 -17.90 -13.48 -7.80
N VAL A 176 -18.03 -12.80 -6.66
CA VAL A 176 -17.12 -11.74 -6.25
C VAL A 176 -15.72 -12.32 -6.06
N GLU A 177 -15.58 -13.49 -5.42
CA GLU A 177 -14.31 -14.21 -5.27
C GLU A 177 -13.71 -14.62 -6.62
N ARG A 178 -14.50 -15.11 -7.58
CA ARG A 178 -14.00 -15.45 -8.92
C ARG A 178 -13.52 -14.24 -9.71
N ILE A 179 -14.22 -13.11 -9.62
CA ILE A 179 -13.83 -11.89 -10.33
C ILE A 179 -12.56 -11.30 -9.72
N ILE A 180 -12.43 -11.33 -8.39
CA ILE A 180 -11.22 -10.88 -7.68
C ILE A 180 -10.05 -11.84 -7.89
N ALA A 181 -10.29 -13.15 -8.02
CA ALA A 181 -9.23 -14.11 -8.30
C ALA A 181 -8.54 -13.88 -9.66
N GLU A 182 -9.19 -13.14 -10.56
CA GLU A 182 -8.62 -12.71 -11.85
C GLU A 182 -8.02 -11.29 -11.79
N ASP A 183 -8.20 -10.58 -10.67
CA ASP A 183 -7.81 -9.18 -10.45
C ASP A 183 -7.18 -8.98 -9.07
N ASP A 184 -5.87 -9.22 -8.99
CA ASP A 184 -5.05 -9.06 -7.78
C ASP A 184 -4.96 -7.60 -7.25
N ASP A 185 -5.46 -6.62 -8.02
CA ASP A 185 -5.46 -5.18 -7.69
C ASP A 185 -6.79 -4.68 -7.09
N ALA A 186 -7.76 -5.57 -6.86
CA ALA A 186 -9.07 -5.21 -6.31
C ALA A 186 -8.96 -4.58 -4.90
N ASP A 187 -9.18 -3.26 -4.81
CA ASP A 187 -9.26 -2.55 -3.54
C ASP A 187 -10.64 -2.65 -2.86
N GLY A 188 -10.73 -2.21 -1.60
CA GLY A 188 -11.96 -2.34 -0.82
C GLY A 188 -13.16 -1.57 -1.39
N GLU A 189 -12.95 -0.47 -2.12
CA GLU A 189 -14.04 0.28 -2.76
C GLU A 189 -14.54 -0.42 -4.02
N TYR A 190 -13.63 -0.95 -4.83
CA TYR A 190 -13.94 -1.76 -5.99
C TYR A 190 -14.74 -3.01 -5.60
N ILE A 191 -14.28 -3.74 -4.58
CA ILE A 191 -14.97 -4.94 -4.07
C ILE A 191 -16.38 -4.58 -3.60
N LYS A 192 -16.55 -3.45 -2.89
CA LYS A 192 -17.86 -3.00 -2.42
C LYS A 192 -18.79 -2.68 -3.59
N GLY A 193 -18.32 -1.94 -4.60
CA GLY A 193 -19.10 -1.68 -5.81
C GLY A 193 -19.50 -2.95 -6.56
N LEU A 194 -18.61 -3.95 -6.59
CA LEU A 194 -18.86 -5.24 -7.22
C LEU A 194 -19.94 -6.04 -6.48
N ILE A 195 -19.91 -6.03 -5.14
CA ILE A 195 -20.95 -6.62 -4.29
C ILE A 195 -22.31 -5.95 -4.55
N GLU A 196 -22.34 -4.62 -4.67
CA GLU A 196 -23.57 -3.87 -4.95
C GLU A 196 -24.19 -4.26 -6.30
N ILE A 197 -23.36 -4.32 -7.34
CA ILE A 197 -23.78 -4.70 -8.71
C ILE A 197 -24.28 -6.15 -8.75
N GLU A 198 -23.52 -7.10 -8.18
CA GLU A 198 -23.90 -8.51 -8.19
C GLU A 198 -25.12 -8.78 -7.32
N TYR A 199 -25.32 -8.01 -6.24
CA TYR A 199 -26.53 -8.06 -5.45
C TYR A 199 -27.76 -7.69 -6.28
N GLU A 200 -27.76 -6.53 -6.94
CA GLU A 200 -28.92 -6.09 -7.74
C GLU A 200 -29.19 -7.02 -8.94
N ARG A 201 -28.13 -7.58 -9.55
CA ARG A 201 -28.27 -8.59 -10.62
C ARG A 201 -28.95 -9.88 -10.15
N ASN A 202 -28.76 -10.27 -8.90
CA ASN A 202 -29.22 -11.56 -8.39
C ASN A 202 -30.40 -11.46 -7.40
N LYS A 203 -30.87 -10.26 -7.06
CA LYS A 203 -31.98 -9.96 -6.14
C LYS A 203 -33.33 -10.57 -6.53
N LYS A 204 -33.52 -10.94 -7.80
CA LYS A 204 -34.75 -11.54 -8.34
C LYS A 204 -34.83 -13.08 -8.21
N LEU A 205 -33.85 -13.71 -7.55
CA LEU A 205 -33.78 -15.16 -7.31
C LEU A 205 -34.18 -15.53 -5.87
#